data_AF-A0AA36GHM5-F1
#
_entry.id   AF-A0AA36GHM5-F1
#
_cell.length_a   1.000
_cell.length_b   1.000
_cell.length_c   1.000
_cell.angle_alpha   90.00
_cell.angle_beta   90.00
_cell.angle_gamma   90.00
#
_symmetry.space_group_name_H-M   'P 1'
#
loop_
_entity.id
_entity.type
_entity.pdbx_description
1 polymer ?
#
loop_
_entity_poly.entity_id
_entity_poly.type
_entity_poly.pdbx_seq_one_letter_code
_entity_poly.pdbx_strand_id
1 'polypeptide(L)'
;MIRYKWLTILSISSLAIVFLYLADSKLTLIENIMSDDKSVSKKCICIYKGQTYDFCYHIPHDKSVEGKRFDCNFASDLDGLGLLSPTNLIDLGSQVMPQPAFISALSESHYKEGLTMLANFRAVFPHQKIFIYDLGLKPESRKDIESKCLVEMRTFPFDRFRANLRNLPECRWKAILIATTAKEFGAVWYMDTSIRWMKDVRSLVYNAYANSRKNGVELPSAVMFHLHVNRSTYVTTHPETYTFIPTNMREIKKKSCLHALAGFMFFIRTADAIEILKWYVLCSFEQNCMAPSGAKVSCDYIRDPYNQYANCHRFDQSVVNLLLANAYRCNVSNYLSDIGKGAKVIHNEDHSLTEIDFACPYREVTVRNCFCLLWKAFSL
;
A
#
# COMPACT_ATOMS: atom_id res chain seq x y z
N MET A 1 -52.74 -28.62 -0.41
CA MET A 1 -51.33 -29.05 -0.64
C MET A 1 -50.77 -28.76 -2.03
N ILE A 2 -51.58 -28.38 -3.04
CA ILE A 2 -51.09 -28.22 -4.43
C ILE A 2 -50.61 -26.78 -4.75
N ARG A 3 -51.09 -25.75 -4.04
CA ARG A 3 -50.67 -24.34 -4.23
C ARG A 3 -49.24 -24.01 -3.78
N TYR A 4 -48.67 -24.76 -2.85
CA TYR A 4 -47.31 -24.51 -2.33
C TYR A 4 -46.19 -25.01 -3.26
N LYS A 5 -46.48 -25.97 -4.16
CA LYS A 5 -45.48 -26.50 -5.12
C LYS A 5 -45.20 -25.56 -6.29
N TRP A 6 -46.17 -24.74 -6.71
CA TRP A 6 -45.99 -23.82 -7.83
C TRP A 6 -45.18 -22.56 -7.46
N LEU A 7 -45.35 -22.06 -6.23
CA LEU A 7 -44.58 -20.92 -5.70
C LEU A 7 -43.10 -21.24 -5.47
N THR A 8 -42.77 -22.49 -5.12
CA THR A 8 -41.38 -22.95 -4.98
C THR A 8 -40.69 -23.07 -6.33
N ILE A 9 -41.39 -23.54 -7.37
CA ILE A 9 -40.82 -23.68 -8.73
C ILE A 9 -40.54 -22.30 -9.37
N LEU A 10 -41.43 -21.31 -9.17
CA LEU A 10 -41.24 -19.92 -9.65
C LEU A 10 -40.11 -19.16 -8.91
N SER A 11 -39.88 -19.47 -7.64
CA SER A 11 -38.76 -18.92 -6.85
C SER A 11 -37.41 -19.51 -7.27
N ILE A 12 -37.37 -20.81 -7.52
CA ILE A 12 -36.14 -21.50 -7.96
C ILE A 12 -35.73 -21.06 -9.38
N SER A 13 -36.71 -20.86 -10.28
CA SER A 13 -36.41 -20.39 -11.64
C SER A 13 -35.88 -18.95 -11.67
N SER A 14 -36.41 -18.05 -10.83
CA SER A 14 -35.92 -16.67 -10.72
C SER A 14 -34.54 -16.57 -10.07
N LEU A 15 -34.25 -17.38 -9.04
CA LEU A 15 -32.90 -17.51 -8.48
C LEU A 15 -31.91 -18.08 -9.49
N ALA A 16 -32.30 -19.08 -10.29
CA ALA A 16 -31.44 -19.64 -11.33
C ALA A 16 -31.12 -18.61 -12.43
N ILE A 17 -32.08 -17.77 -12.83
CA ILE A 17 -31.86 -16.70 -13.81
C ILE A 17 -30.92 -15.63 -13.26
N VAL A 18 -31.07 -15.23 -11.99
CA VAL A 18 -30.15 -14.27 -11.34
C VAL A 18 -28.75 -14.87 -11.20
N PHE A 19 -28.63 -16.14 -10.83
CA PHE A 19 -27.33 -16.83 -10.79
C PHE A 19 -26.70 -16.96 -12.18
N LEU A 20 -27.49 -17.20 -13.23
CA LEU A 20 -27.00 -17.24 -14.60
C LEU A 20 -26.54 -15.84 -15.06
N TYR A 21 -27.27 -14.77 -14.77
CA TYR A 21 -26.82 -13.38 -15.05
C TYR A 21 -25.58 -12.97 -14.25
N LEU A 22 -25.48 -13.39 -12.98
CA LEU A 22 -24.30 -13.13 -12.14
C LEU A 22 -23.08 -13.98 -12.56
N ALA A 23 -23.30 -15.20 -13.05
CA ALA A 23 -22.26 -16.04 -13.62
C ALA A 23 -21.79 -15.51 -14.98
N ASP A 24 -22.71 -15.02 -15.82
CA ASP A 24 -22.42 -14.43 -17.14
C ASP A 24 -21.67 -13.10 -17.01
N SER A 25 -22.02 -12.27 -16.01
CA SER A 25 -21.24 -11.05 -15.67
C SER A 25 -19.85 -11.37 -15.09
N LYS A 26 -19.69 -12.48 -14.35
CA LYS A 26 -18.38 -12.98 -13.91
C LYS A 26 -17.55 -13.53 -15.07
N LEU A 27 -18.18 -14.26 -15.98
CA LEU A 27 -17.53 -14.84 -17.16
C LEU A 27 -17.07 -13.73 -18.09
N THR A 28 -17.88 -12.71 -18.33
CA THR A 28 -17.48 -11.51 -19.11
C THR A 28 -16.41 -10.66 -18.42
N LEU A 29 -16.36 -10.60 -17.08
CA LEU A 29 -15.24 -9.95 -16.38
C LEU A 29 -13.93 -10.76 -16.51
N ILE A 30 -14.00 -12.08 -16.38
CA ILE A 30 -12.85 -12.98 -16.53
C ILE A 30 -12.39 -13.03 -17.99
N GLU A 31 -13.31 -13.06 -18.96
CA GLU A 31 -13.01 -12.92 -20.38
C GLU A 31 -12.41 -11.53 -20.68
N ASN A 32 -12.90 -10.43 -20.08
CA ASN A 32 -12.25 -9.12 -20.26
C ASN A 32 -10.86 -9.01 -19.59
N ILE A 33 -10.55 -9.86 -18.60
CA ILE A 33 -9.23 -9.93 -17.94
C ILE A 33 -8.29 -10.91 -18.67
N MET A 34 -8.83 -11.96 -19.29
CA MET A 34 -8.08 -13.02 -19.99
C MET A 34 -8.04 -12.84 -21.53
N SER A 35 -8.89 -12.00 -22.10
CA SER A 35 -8.95 -11.61 -23.51
C SER A 35 -8.69 -10.12 -23.66
N ASP A 36 -7.44 -9.71 -23.41
CA ASP A 36 -6.94 -8.46 -23.98
C ASP A 36 -5.59 -8.73 -24.66
N ASP A 37 -5.62 -9.61 -25.66
CA ASP A 37 -4.63 -9.60 -26.74
C ASP A 37 -4.89 -8.39 -27.66
N LYS A 38 -4.87 -7.19 -27.07
CA LYS A 38 -4.61 -5.97 -27.82
C LYS A 38 -3.10 -5.81 -27.82
N SER A 39 -2.50 -6.02 -28.99
CA SER A 39 -1.06 -5.93 -29.18
C SER A 39 -0.53 -4.65 -28.52
N VAL A 40 0.38 -4.81 -27.55
CA VAL A 40 1.08 -3.68 -26.93
C VAL A 40 1.59 -2.77 -28.03
N SER A 41 1.25 -1.48 -27.94
CA SER A 41 1.68 -0.46 -28.90
C SER A 41 3.19 -0.56 -29.13
N LYS A 42 3.65 -0.60 -30.39
CA LYS A 42 5.08 -0.84 -30.71
C LYS A 42 6.03 0.10 -29.96
N LYS A 43 5.60 1.34 -29.70
CA LYS A 43 6.37 2.32 -28.94
C LYS A 43 6.49 1.99 -27.45
N CYS A 44 5.57 1.21 -26.89
CA CYS A 44 5.51 0.84 -25.46
C CYS A 44 6.23 -0.48 -25.14
N ILE A 45 6.58 -1.26 -26.17
CA ILE A 45 7.24 -2.57 -26.04
C ILE A 45 8.63 -2.43 -25.42
N CYS A 46 8.82 -3.06 -24.26
CA CYS A 46 10.11 -3.37 -23.68
C CYS A 46 10.36 -4.88 -23.76
N ILE A 47 11.46 -5.30 -24.37
CA ILE A 47 11.84 -6.72 -24.45
C ILE A 47 12.90 -6.99 -23.40
N TYR A 48 12.64 -7.93 -22.50
CA TYR A 48 13.57 -8.33 -21.45
C TYR A 48 13.52 -9.84 -21.27
N LYS A 49 14.69 -10.50 -21.28
CA LYS A 49 14.82 -11.97 -21.23
C LYS A 49 13.92 -12.71 -22.24
N GLY A 50 13.78 -12.15 -23.45
CA GLY A 50 12.97 -12.73 -24.52
C GLY A 50 11.45 -12.58 -24.35
N GLN A 51 10.97 -11.92 -23.28
CA GLN A 51 9.56 -11.63 -23.05
C GLN A 51 9.26 -10.14 -23.35
N THR A 52 8.06 -9.89 -23.86
CA THR A 52 7.54 -8.55 -24.15
C THR A 52 6.75 -8.03 -22.95
N TYR A 53 7.08 -6.82 -22.51
CA TYR A 53 6.40 -6.11 -21.45
C TYR A 53 5.91 -4.75 -21.93
N ASP A 54 4.74 -4.34 -21.43
CA ASP A 54 4.24 -2.99 -21.60
C ASP A 54 4.84 -2.04 -20.56
N PHE A 55 5.51 -1.00 -21.06
CA PHE A 55 6.16 0.05 -20.29
C PHE A 55 5.49 1.42 -20.50
N CYS A 56 4.28 1.47 -21.05
CA CYS A 56 3.42 2.66 -21.00
C CYS A 56 2.30 2.44 -19.98
N TYR A 57 2.04 3.43 -19.15
CA TYR A 57 0.86 3.36 -18.29
C TYR A 57 -0.42 3.55 -19.12
N HIS A 58 -1.43 2.74 -18.85
CA HIS A 58 -2.76 2.87 -19.43
C HIS A 58 -3.79 3.06 -18.31
N ILE A 59 -4.78 3.92 -18.52
CA ILE A 59 -5.88 4.04 -17.55
C ILE A 59 -6.65 2.71 -17.54
N PRO A 60 -6.85 2.04 -16.38
CA PRO A 60 -7.44 0.70 -16.35
C PRO A 60 -8.81 0.58 -17.02
N HIS A 61 -9.61 1.65 -16.96
CA HIS A 61 -10.96 1.71 -17.52
C HIS A 61 -11.03 2.35 -18.91
N ASP A 62 -9.90 2.83 -19.45
CA ASP A 62 -9.78 3.39 -20.79
C ASP A 62 -8.34 3.19 -21.30
N LYS A 63 -8.06 1.97 -21.80
CA LYS A 63 -6.73 1.60 -22.27
C LYS A 63 -6.27 2.38 -23.51
N SER A 64 -7.17 3.15 -24.15
CA SER A 64 -6.78 4.02 -25.27
C SER A 64 -5.96 5.23 -24.82
N VAL A 65 -6.09 5.62 -23.56
CA VAL A 65 -5.31 6.70 -22.95
C VAL A 65 -4.00 6.13 -22.42
N GLU A 66 -2.91 6.57 -23.04
CA GLU A 66 -1.56 6.03 -22.86
C GLU A 66 -0.61 7.13 -22.37
N GLY A 67 0.22 6.80 -21.38
CA GLY A 67 1.31 7.65 -20.91
C GLY A 67 2.59 7.49 -21.73
N LYS A 68 3.55 8.39 -21.50
CA LYS A 68 4.91 8.24 -21.99
C LYS A 68 5.49 6.91 -21.51
N ARG A 69 6.23 6.25 -22.40
CA ARG A 69 6.98 5.05 -22.09
C ARG A 69 8.07 5.32 -21.05
N PHE A 70 8.14 4.46 -20.05
CA PHE A 70 9.27 4.38 -19.12
C PHE A 70 10.49 3.70 -19.75
N ASP A 71 11.69 4.02 -19.28
CA ASP A 71 12.92 3.41 -19.78
C ASP A 71 12.93 1.88 -19.54
N CYS A 72 13.16 1.13 -20.62
CA CYS A 72 13.25 -0.33 -20.60
C CYS A 72 14.47 -0.83 -19.81
N ASN A 73 15.47 0.02 -19.58
CA ASN A 73 16.60 -0.27 -18.70
C ASN A 73 16.19 -0.60 -17.25
N PHE A 74 15.00 -0.19 -16.82
CA PHE A 74 14.46 -0.52 -15.50
C PHE A 74 13.92 -1.96 -15.39
N ALA A 75 13.83 -2.71 -16.50
CA ALA A 75 13.29 -4.07 -16.49
C ALA A 75 14.03 -5.03 -15.55
N SER A 76 15.37 -4.92 -15.49
CA SER A 76 16.18 -5.74 -14.57
C SER A 76 15.88 -5.45 -13.10
N ASP A 77 15.66 -4.18 -12.76
CA ASP A 77 15.34 -3.76 -11.39
C ASP A 77 13.92 -4.24 -11.00
N LEU A 78 12.94 -4.09 -11.90
CA LEU A 78 11.59 -4.59 -11.70
C LEU A 78 11.53 -6.12 -11.55
N ASP A 79 12.28 -6.86 -12.36
CA ASP A 79 12.41 -8.32 -12.26
C ASP A 79 12.99 -8.72 -10.88
N GLY A 80 14.06 -8.05 -10.45
CA GLY A 80 14.65 -8.25 -9.12
C GLY A 80 13.66 -8.02 -7.97
N LEU A 81 12.74 -7.07 -8.13
CA LEU A 81 11.64 -6.77 -7.20
C LEU A 81 10.42 -7.70 -7.38
N GLY A 82 10.43 -8.59 -8.37
CA GLY A 82 9.33 -9.49 -8.68
C GLY A 82 8.08 -8.76 -9.17
N LEU A 83 8.25 -7.73 -10.01
CA LEU A 83 7.18 -6.87 -10.56
C LEU A 83 6.91 -7.13 -12.06
N LEU A 84 7.76 -7.91 -12.75
CA LEU A 84 7.52 -8.32 -14.14
C LEU A 84 6.90 -9.72 -14.27
N SER A 85 7.35 -10.65 -13.44
CA SER A 85 6.83 -12.02 -13.38
C SER A 85 6.55 -12.36 -11.92
N PRO A 86 5.46 -11.81 -11.34
CA PRO A 86 5.21 -11.95 -9.92
C PRO A 86 4.87 -13.37 -9.53
N THR A 87 5.50 -13.84 -8.46
CA THR A 87 5.20 -15.10 -7.78
C THR A 87 4.65 -14.84 -6.37
N ASN A 88 4.10 -15.90 -5.75
CA ASN A 88 3.56 -15.88 -4.39
C ASN A 88 2.50 -14.79 -4.19
N LEU A 89 1.62 -14.63 -5.17
CA LEU A 89 0.51 -13.69 -5.10
C LEU A 89 -0.55 -14.21 -4.11
N ILE A 90 -1.11 -13.29 -3.33
CA ILE A 90 -2.18 -13.57 -2.39
C ILE A 90 -3.53 -13.42 -3.10
N ASP A 91 -4.35 -14.47 -3.04
CA ASP A 91 -5.76 -14.39 -3.46
C ASP A 91 -6.63 -14.09 -2.24
N LEU A 92 -7.05 -12.83 -2.11
CA LEU A 92 -7.92 -12.38 -1.02
C LEU A 92 -9.37 -12.88 -1.14
N GLY A 93 -9.76 -13.56 -2.22
CA GLY A 93 -11.04 -14.26 -2.31
C GLY A 93 -11.03 -15.60 -1.57
N SER A 94 -9.89 -16.30 -1.57
CA SER A 94 -9.80 -17.68 -1.09
C SER A 94 -8.83 -17.89 0.08
N GLN A 95 -7.73 -17.13 0.16
CA GLN A 95 -6.65 -17.35 1.13
C GLN A 95 -6.80 -16.48 2.37
N VAL A 96 -6.28 -16.93 3.51
CA VAL A 96 -6.18 -16.07 4.71
C VAL A 96 -5.09 -15.03 4.48
N MET A 97 -5.33 -13.79 4.92
CA MET A 97 -4.34 -12.72 4.83
C MET A 97 -3.07 -13.10 5.62
N PRO A 98 -1.87 -12.98 5.02
CA PRO A 98 -0.63 -13.26 5.72
C PRO A 98 -0.41 -12.28 6.87
N GLN A 99 0.37 -12.67 7.88
CA GLN A 99 0.73 -11.77 8.96
C GLN A 99 1.57 -10.61 8.40
N PRO A 100 1.12 -9.35 8.51
CA PRO A 100 1.84 -8.26 7.89
C PRO A 100 3.13 -7.90 8.64
N ALA A 101 4.17 -7.55 7.88
CA ALA A 101 5.36 -6.91 8.44
C ALA A 101 5.11 -5.42 8.69
N PHE A 102 5.51 -4.91 9.86
CA PHE A 102 5.52 -3.48 10.13
C PHE A 102 6.86 -2.91 9.70
N ILE A 103 6.82 -1.86 8.89
CA ILE A 103 8.02 -1.24 8.35
C ILE A 103 7.97 0.27 8.51
N SER A 104 9.15 0.83 8.75
CA SER A 104 9.41 2.27 8.64
C SER A 104 10.82 2.48 8.07
N ALA A 105 11.17 3.72 7.78
CA ALA A 105 12.49 4.08 7.31
C ALA A 105 12.93 5.41 7.94
N LEU A 106 14.21 5.51 8.27
CA LEU A 106 14.76 6.67 8.97
C LEU A 106 16.00 7.19 8.27
N SER A 107 16.12 8.50 8.24
CA SER A 107 17.36 9.22 7.97
C SER A 107 17.85 9.88 9.25
N GLU A 108 19.11 10.29 9.27
CA GLU A 108 19.70 10.99 10.42
C GLU A 108 18.89 12.23 10.82
N SER A 109 18.33 12.99 9.87
CA SER A 109 17.53 14.18 10.18
C SER A 109 16.18 13.87 10.83
N HIS A 110 15.72 12.61 10.81
CA HIS A 110 14.47 12.16 11.42
C HIS A 110 14.71 11.14 12.54
N TYR A 111 15.96 10.98 13.02
CA TYR A 111 16.32 10.02 14.05
C TYR A 111 15.47 10.17 15.32
N LYS A 112 15.34 11.40 15.85
CA LYS A 112 14.56 11.67 17.08
C LYS A 112 13.05 11.53 16.88
N GLU A 113 12.52 11.99 15.75
CA GLU A 113 11.11 11.77 15.38
C GLU A 113 10.81 10.27 15.31
N GLY A 114 11.74 9.48 14.78
CA GLY A 114 11.64 8.03 14.67
C GLY A 114 11.80 7.29 16.00
N LEU A 115 12.63 7.75 16.93
CA LEU A 115 12.61 7.24 18.31
C LEU A 115 11.24 7.45 18.96
N THR A 116 10.65 8.63 18.76
CA THR A 116 9.30 8.93 19.25
C THR A 116 8.25 8.00 18.62
N MET A 117 8.37 7.72 17.33
CA MET A 117 7.53 6.73 16.64
C MET A 117 7.72 5.33 17.23
N LEU A 118 8.96 4.89 17.48
CA LEU A 118 9.26 3.56 18.01
C LEU A 118 8.73 3.36 19.43
N ALA A 119 8.89 4.35 20.31
CA ALA A 119 8.32 4.33 21.66
C ALA A 119 6.79 4.22 21.60
N ASN A 120 6.14 5.04 20.76
CA ASN A 120 4.70 4.96 20.53
C ASN A 120 4.27 3.58 19.97
N PHE A 121 5.02 3.05 19.01
CA PHE A 121 4.76 1.73 18.44
C PHE A 121 4.87 0.63 19.49
N ARG A 122 5.91 0.65 20.34
CA ARG A 122 6.12 -0.31 21.42
C ARG A 122 4.99 -0.24 22.45
N ALA A 123 4.53 0.95 22.81
CA ALA A 123 3.40 1.13 23.72
C ALA A 123 2.10 0.51 23.20
N VAL A 124 1.81 0.63 21.89
CA VAL A 124 0.58 0.08 21.28
C VAL A 124 0.72 -1.40 20.93
N PHE A 125 1.91 -1.83 20.50
CA PHE A 125 2.18 -3.19 20.02
C PHE A 125 3.38 -3.82 20.74
N PRO A 126 3.24 -4.16 22.03
CA PRO A 126 4.38 -4.47 22.89
C PRO A 126 5.13 -5.76 22.50
N HIS A 127 4.50 -6.65 21.74
CA HIS A 127 5.10 -7.90 21.24
C HIS A 127 5.34 -7.92 19.73
N GLN A 128 5.06 -6.82 19.02
CA GLN A 128 5.20 -6.78 17.58
C GLN A 128 6.63 -6.41 17.19
N LYS A 129 7.16 -7.15 16.22
CA LYS A 129 8.42 -6.82 15.55
C LYS A 129 8.19 -5.76 14.50
N ILE A 130 9.11 -4.80 14.40
CA ILE A 130 9.14 -3.75 13.38
C ILE A 130 10.49 -3.79 12.66
N PHE A 131 10.45 -3.65 11.34
CA PHE A 131 11.65 -3.53 10.51
C PHE A 131 11.88 -2.07 10.18
N ILE A 132 13.10 -1.62 10.39
CA ILE A 132 13.49 -0.23 10.20
C ILE A 132 14.57 -0.17 9.12
N TYR A 133 14.27 0.54 8.05
CA TYR A 133 15.22 0.76 6.96
C TYR A 133 16.04 2.02 7.20
N ASP A 134 17.36 1.84 7.23
CA ASP A 134 18.35 2.90 7.31
C ASP A 134 18.51 3.58 5.93
N LEU A 135 18.18 4.87 5.89
CA LEU A 135 18.29 5.75 4.73
C LEU A 135 19.54 6.65 4.78
N GLY A 136 20.47 6.41 5.71
CA GLY A 136 21.65 7.23 5.95
C GLY A 136 21.72 7.79 7.37
N LEU A 137 21.51 6.93 8.37
CA LEU A 137 21.77 7.19 9.79
C LEU A 137 23.27 7.23 10.06
N LYS A 138 23.68 8.01 11.07
CA LYS A 138 25.03 7.87 11.61
C LYS A 138 25.19 6.53 12.34
N PRO A 139 26.43 6.00 12.45
CA PRO A 139 26.69 4.72 13.11
C PRO A 139 26.12 4.63 14.53
N GLU A 140 26.22 5.70 15.32
CA GLU A 140 25.68 5.79 16.67
C GLU A 140 24.15 5.73 16.70
N SER A 141 23.47 6.52 15.86
CA SER A 141 22.02 6.55 15.73
C SER A 141 21.47 5.19 15.28
N ARG A 142 22.16 4.54 14.33
CA ARG A 142 21.81 3.20 13.85
C ARG A 142 21.93 2.17 14.97
N LYS A 143 23.06 2.14 15.67
CA LYS A 143 23.31 1.20 16.78
C LYS A 143 22.30 1.39 17.91
N ASP A 144 21.95 2.64 18.21
CA ASP A 144 20.93 2.95 19.21
C ASP A 144 19.55 2.38 18.82
N ILE A 145 19.08 2.61 17.60
CA ILE A 145 17.81 2.04 17.12
C ILE A 145 17.85 0.51 17.11
N GLU A 146 18.95 -0.08 16.63
CA GLU A 146 19.12 -1.54 16.58
C GLU A 146 19.05 -2.18 17.97
N SER A 147 19.45 -1.45 19.01
CA SER A 147 19.40 -1.94 20.38
C SER A 147 17.98 -2.02 20.97
N LYS A 148 16.99 -1.36 20.33
CA LYS A 148 15.63 -1.30 20.86
C LYS A 148 14.89 -2.62 20.68
N CYS A 149 13.99 -2.93 21.64
CA CYS A 149 13.26 -4.21 21.66
C CYS A 149 12.55 -4.52 20.34
N LEU A 150 12.73 -5.74 19.83
CA LEU A 150 12.04 -6.28 18.65
C LEU A 150 12.10 -5.33 17.43
N VAL A 151 13.20 -4.58 17.31
CA VAL A 151 13.55 -3.84 16.11
C VAL A 151 14.52 -4.68 15.29
N GLU A 152 14.31 -4.74 13.98
CA GLU A 152 15.31 -5.23 13.05
C GLU A 152 15.74 -4.11 12.12
N MET A 153 17.02 -3.72 12.21
CA MET A 153 17.61 -2.74 11.31
C MET A 153 17.98 -3.38 9.97
N ARG A 154 17.60 -2.73 8.88
CA ARG A 154 17.96 -3.11 7.51
C ARG A 154 18.56 -1.92 6.78
N THR A 155 19.55 -2.14 5.93
CA THR A 155 20.10 -1.06 5.10
C THR A 155 19.31 -0.94 3.82
N PHE A 156 18.87 0.27 3.45
CA PHE A 156 18.25 0.47 2.15
C PHE A 156 19.33 0.43 1.05
N PRO A 157 19.19 -0.42 0.01
CA PRO A 157 20.25 -0.64 -0.96
C PRO A 157 20.23 0.42 -2.06
N PHE A 158 20.59 1.67 -1.74
CA PHE A 158 20.62 2.78 -2.71
C PHE A 158 21.45 2.45 -3.95
N ASP A 159 22.60 1.81 -3.78
CA ASP A 159 23.56 1.54 -4.85
C ASP A 159 23.17 0.35 -5.75
N ARG A 160 22.10 -0.37 -5.41
CA ARG A 160 21.61 -1.48 -6.22
C ARG A 160 20.84 -1.01 -7.45
N PHE A 161 20.20 0.16 -7.36
CA PHE A 161 19.28 0.64 -8.38
C PHE A 161 19.95 1.68 -9.27
N ARG A 162 19.60 1.69 -10.56
CA ARG A 162 20.16 2.66 -11.52
C ARG A 162 19.68 4.09 -11.28
N ALA A 163 18.48 4.23 -10.72
CA ALA A 163 17.89 5.53 -10.43
C ALA A 163 18.58 6.20 -9.23
N ASN A 164 18.69 7.53 -9.26
CA ASN A 164 19.13 8.27 -8.08
C ASN A 164 18.00 8.31 -7.04
N LEU A 165 18.10 7.44 -6.03
CA LEU A 165 17.12 7.33 -4.94
C LEU A 165 17.52 8.11 -3.69
N ARG A 166 18.71 8.73 -3.69
CA ARG A 166 19.29 9.37 -2.49
C ARG A 166 18.70 10.74 -2.17
N ASN A 167 17.93 11.34 -3.08
CA ASN A 167 17.18 12.55 -2.77
C ASN A 167 15.95 12.21 -1.90
N LEU A 168 16.17 12.11 -0.59
CA LEU A 168 15.17 11.61 0.35
C LEU A 168 13.84 12.38 0.36
N PRO A 169 13.80 13.72 0.23
CA PRO A 169 12.55 14.50 0.14
C PRO A 169 11.60 14.08 -1.00
N GLU A 170 12.11 13.44 -2.05
CA GLU A 170 11.29 12.93 -3.15
C GLU A 170 10.66 11.57 -2.83
N CYS A 171 11.04 10.94 -1.71
CA CYS A 171 10.50 9.67 -1.21
C CYS A 171 10.52 8.50 -2.21
N ARG A 172 11.37 8.56 -3.26
CA ARG A 172 11.46 7.53 -4.32
C ARG A 172 11.70 6.13 -3.78
N TRP A 173 12.50 6.03 -2.72
CA TRP A 173 12.86 4.79 -2.04
C TRP A 173 11.66 4.03 -1.46
N LYS A 174 10.54 4.71 -1.17
CA LYS A 174 9.39 4.13 -0.46
C LYS A 174 8.70 3.02 -1.25
N ALA A 175 8.46 3.24 -2.54
CA ALA A 175 7.85 2.24 -3.42
C ALA A 175 8.67 0.93 -3.46
N ILE A 176 9.99 1.08 -3.54
CA ILE A 176 10.95 -0.02 -3.63
C ILE A 176 11.04 -0.79 -2.32
N LEU A 177 11.03 -0.08 -1.20
CA LEU A 177 11.02 -0.66 0.13
C LEU A 177 9.75 -1.49 0.35
N ILE A 178 8.58 -0.97 -0.03
CA ILE A 178 7.31 -1.70 0.01
C ILE A 178 7.38 -2.93 -0.91
N ALA A 179 7.88 -2.81 -2.14
CA ALA A 179 8.02 -3.93 -3.07
C ALA A 179 8.92 -5.04 -2.53
N THR A 180 10.07 -4.67 -1.97
CA THR A 180 11.03 -5.60 -1.38
C THR A 180 10.42 -6.35 -0.21
N THR A 181 9.80 -5.62 0.72
CA THR A 181 9.21 -6.21 1.92
C THR A 181 7.98 -7.04 1.60
N ALA A 182 7.11 -6.57 0.69
CA ALA A 182 5.92 -7.32 0.31
C ALA A 182 6.25 -8.62 -0.42
N LYS A 183 7.36 -8.66 -1.18
CA LYS A 183 7.88 -9.90 -1.78
C LYS A 183 8.30 -10.93 -0.72
N GLU A 184 8.79 -10.48 0.43
CA GLU A 184 9.23 -11.34 1.53
C GLU A 184 8.07 -11.81 2.41
N PHE A 185 7.16 -10.91 2.79
CA PHE A 185 6.14 -11.17 3.82
C PHE A 185 4.70 -11.32 3.28
N GLY A 186 4.45 -10.98 2.01
CA GLY A 186 3.12 -11.01 1.40
C GLY A 186 2.17 -9.88 1.82
N ALA A 187 2.31 -9.31 3.02
CA ALA A 187 1.61 -8.09 3.45
C ALA A 187 2.47 -7.19 4.33
N VAL A 188 2.18 -5.89 4.30
CA VAL A 188 3.04 -4.85 4.86
C VAL A 188 2.23 -3.67 5.40
N TRP A 189 2.53 -3.23 6.62
CA TRP A 189 2.14 -1.94 7.17
C TRP A 189 3.32 -0.98 7.08
N TYR A 190 3.22 0.03 6.22
CA TYR A 190 4.20 1.10 6.12
C TYR A 190 3.77 2.32 6.94
N MET A 191 4.69 2.89 7.71
CA MET A 191 4.47 4.15 8.41
C MET A 191 5.72 5.05 8.37
N ASP A 192 5.52 6.33 8.06
CA ASP A 192 6.54 7.38 8.23
C ASP A 192 6.82 7.60 9.72
N THR A 193 7.99 8.16 10.03
CA THR A 193 8.41 8.53 11.40
C THR A 193 7.47 9.51 12.09
N SER A 194 6.64 10.24 11.35
CA SER A 194 5.63 11.15 11.88
C SER A 194 4.33 10.47 12.34
N ILE A 195 4.13 9.18 12.06
CA ILE A 195 2.88 8.50 12.40
C ILE A 195 2.86 8.13 13.88
N ARG A 196 1.72 8.37 14.54
CA ARG A 196 1.45 7.93 15.91
C ARG A 196 0.18 7.11 15.95
N TRP A 197 0.29 5.89 16.44
CA TRP A 197 -0.83 5.05 16.79
C TRP A 197 -1.45 5.53 18.10
N MET A 198 -2.76 5.73 18.10
CA MET A 198 -3.52 6.08 19.30
C MET A 198 -4.07 4.84 20.01
N LYS A 199 -4.27 3.76 19.25
CA LYS A 199 -4.72 2.43 19.71
C LYS A 199 -4.56 1.42 18.58
N ASP A 200 -4.56 0.13 18.91
CA ASP A 200 -4.62 -0.93 17.90
C ASP A 200 -6.00 -0.94 17.22
N VAL A 201 -6.03 -0.60 15.93
CA VAL A 201 -7.23 -0.56 15.09
C VAL A 201 -7.11 -1.46 13.86
N ARG A 202 -6.12 -2.37 13.84
CA ARG A 202 -5.84 -3.20 12.66
C ARG A 202 -7.00 -4.14 12.32
N SER A 203 -7.76 -4.55 13.34
CA SER A 203 -8.97 -5.34 13.16
C SER A 203 -10.00 -4.64 12.27
N LEU A 204 -10.09 -3.30 12.26
CA LEU A 204 -10.99 -2.57 11.36
C LEU A 204 -10.62 -2.81 9.89
N VAL A 205 -9.31 -2.77 9.61
CA VAL A 205 -8.77 -3.04 8.27
C VAL A 205 -8.98 -4.50 7.89
N TYR A 206 -8.60 -5.44 8.75
CA TYR A 206 -8.71 -6.88 8.44
C TYR A 206 -10.18 -7.33 8.28
N ASN A 207 -11.06 -6.79 9.12
CA ASN A 207 -12.49 -7.09 9.05
C ASN A 207 -13.13 -6.53 7.77
N ALA A 208 -12.63 -5.42 7.20
CA ALA A 208 -13.13 -4.93 5.92
C ALA A 208 -12.97 -5.99 4.81
N TYR A 209 -11.80 -6.62 4.70
CA TYR A 209 -11.58 -7.72 3.76
C TYR A 209 -12.40 -8.96 4.10
N ALA A 210 -12.41 -9.37 5.37
CA ALA A 210 -13.15 -10.56 5.81
C ALA A 210 -14.67 -10.43 5.56
N ASN A 211 -15.22 -9.25 5.83
CA ASN A 211 -16.63 -8.95 5.61
C ASN A 211 -16.97 -8.90 4.12
N SER A 212 -16.15 -8.24 3.29
CA SER A 212 -16.37 -8.23 1.84
C SER A 212 -16.38 -9.64 1.26
N ARG A 213 -15.41 -10.48 1.67
CA ARG A 213 -15.37 -11.91 1.28
C ARG A 213 -16.62 -12.67 1.71
N LYS A 214 -17.00 -12.53 2.99
CA LYS A 214 -18.17 -13.23 3.55
C LYS A 214 -19.47 -12.84 2.85
N ASN A 215 -19.61 -11.57 2.48
CA ASN A 215 -20.82 -11.03 1.88
C ASN A 215 -20.84 -11.13 0.35
N GLY A 216 -19.75 -11.60 -0.28
CA GLY A 216 -19.65 -11.71 -1.73
C GLY A 216 -19.66 -10.37 -2.46
N VAL A 217 -19.19 -9.30 -1.81
CA VAL A 217 -19.08 -7.96 -2.40
C VAL A 217 -17.65 -7.65 -2.81
N GLU A 218 -17.45 -6.57 -3.56
CA GLU A 218 -16.12 -6.11 -3.99
C GLU A 218 -15.18 -5.95 -2.79
N LEU A 219 -13.96 -6.46 -2.93
CA LEU A 219 -12.93 -6.34 -1.91
C LEU A 219 -12.37 -4.91 -1.90
N PRO A 220 -12.03 -4.36 -0.73
CA PRO A 220 -11.20 -3.17 -0.67
C PRO A 220 -9.89 -3.39 -1.43
N SER A 221 -9.30 -2.30 -1.89
CA SER A 221 -7.98 -2.31 -2.51
C SER A 221 -6.95 -2.91 -1.56
N ALA A 222 -6.15 -3.83 -2.08
CA ALA A 222 -4.97 -4.36 -1.42
C ALA A 222 -3.85 -3.31 -1.24
N VAL A 223 -4.04 -2.08 -1.71
CA VAL A 223 -3.21 -0.91 -1.39
C VAL A 223 -4.11 0.15 -0.74
N MET A 224 -3.98 0.34 0.57
CA MET A 224 -4.89 1.16 1.34
C MET A 224 -4.15 2.24 2.12
N PHE A 225 -4.66 3.48 2.07
CA PHE A 225 -4.24 4.55 2.96
C PHE A 225 -5.09 4.58 4.23
N HIS A 226 -4.56 5.24 5.24
CA HIS A 226 -5.23 5.35 6.54
C HIS A 226 -5.54 6.77 6.98
N LEU A 227 -4.95 7.77 6.32
CA LEU A 227 -5.13 9.18 6.62
C LEU A 227 -5.24 9.97 5.32
N HIS A 228 -5.90 11.12 5.35
CA HIS A 228 -6.09 11.98 4.19
C HIS A 228 -6.13 13.45 4.61
N VAL A 229 -6.09 14.32 3.60
CA VAL A 229 -6.30 15.76 3.74
C VAL A 229 -7.48 16.19 2.88
N ASN A 230 -8.18 17.25 3.32
CA ASN A 230 -9.36 17.79 2.62
C ASN A 230 -8.97 18.63 1.41
N ARG A 231 -8.34 18.00 0.42
CA ARG A 231 -7.99 18.56 -0.89
C ARG A 231 -7.93 17.47 -1.94
N SER A 232 -8.04 17.84 -3.21
CA SER A 232 -7.90 16.87 -4.29
C SER A 232 -6.44 16.55 -4.62
N THR A 233 -6.22 15.39 -5.25
CA THR A 233 -4.90 15.03 -5.78
C THR A 233 -4.43 15.98 -6.88
N TYR A 234 -5.35 16.57 -7.64
CA TYR A 234 -5.03 17.57 -8.66
C TYR A 234 -4.24 18.77 -8.11
N VAL A 235 -4.59 19.25 -6.91
CA VAL A 235 -3.99 20.46 -6.31
C VAL A 235 -2.48 20.35 -6.17
N THR A 236 -1.97 19.15 -5.91
CA THR A 236 -0.57 18.94 -5.50
C THR A 236 0.18 17.97 -6.40
N THR A 237 -0.30 17.76 -7.63
CA THR A 237 0.37 16.89 -8.61
C THR A 237 0.87 17.73 -9.76
N HIS A 238 2.18 17.66 -10.01
CA HIS A 238 2.82 18.42 -11.07
C HIS A 238 2.30 17.97 -12.45
N PRO A 239 2.03 18.88 -13.39
CA PRO A 239 1.44 18.52 -14.68
C PRO A 239 2.23 17.49 -15.49
N GLU A 240 3.57 17.51 -15.38
CA GLU A 240 4.42 16.57 -16.11
C GLU A 240 4.24 15.11 -15.67
N THR A 241 3.87 14.86 -14.40
CA THR A 241 3.56 13.52 -13.90
C THR A 241 2.40 12.89 -14.69
N TYR A 242 1.40 13.69 -15.09
CA TYR A 242 0.28 13.19 -15.93
C TYR A 242 0.72 12.75 -17.33
N THR A 243 1.89 13.19 -17.79
CA THR A 243 2.42 12.73 -19.08
C THR A 243 2.91 11.29 -19.03
N PHE A 244 3.27 10.79 -17.85
CA PHE A 244 3.64 9.37 -17.62
C PHE A 244 2.48 8.56 -17.09
N ILE A 245 1.67 9.12 -16.20
CA ILE A 245 0.49 8.48 -15.60
C ILE A 245 -0.73 9.35 -15.93
N PRO A 246 -1.29 9.24 -17.15
CA PRO A 246 -2.48 9.99 -17.52
C PRO A 246 -3.67 9.66 -16.62
N THR A 247 -4.62 10.57 -16.55
CA THR A 247 -5.79 10.45 -15.69
C THR A 247 -6.98 11.21 -16.26
N ASN A 248 -8.16 10.97 -15.70
CA ASN A 248 -9.32 11.80 -15.96
C ASN A 248 -9.26 13.07 -15.10
N MET A 249 -8.82 14.18 -15.71
CA MET A 249 -8.66 15.48 -15.04
C MET A 249 -9.95 16.01 -14.41
N ARG A 250 -11.13 15.61 -14.91
CA ARG A 250 -12.41 16.00 -14.31
C ARG A 250 -12.66 15.25 -13.01
N GLU A 251 -12.30 13.97 -12.95
CA GLU A 251 -12.52 13.13 -11.77
C GLU A 251 -11.58 13.50 -10.62
N ILE A 252 -10.29 13.67 -10.90
CA ILE A 252 -9.29 13.97 -9.85
C ILE A 252 -9.42 15.37 -9.24
N LYS A 253 -10.32 16.19 -9.77
CA LYS A 253 -10.69 17.50 -9.24
C LYS A 253 -11.92 17.46 -8.32
N LYS A 254 -12.65 16.34 -8.27
CA LYS A 254 -13.84 16.22 -7.44
C LYS A 254 -13.50 16.15 -5.96
N LYS A 255 -14.41 16.62 -5.11
CA LYS A 255 -14.31 16.48 -3.65
C LYS A 255 -14.27 15.03 -3.17
N SER A 256 -14.84 14.11 -3.94
CA SER A 256 -14.79 12.68 -3.68
C SER A 256 -13.40 12.07 -3.92
N CYS A 257 -12.54 12.71 -4.71
CA CYS A 257 -11.18 12.25 -4.99
C CYS A 257 -10.17 12.90 -4.03
N LEU A 258 -10.29 12.56 -2.75
CA LEU A 258 -9.45 13.11 -1.69
C LEU A 258 -7.99 12.66 -1.84
N HIS A 259 -7.09 13.57 -1.47
CA HIS A 259 -5.67 13.29 -1.42
C HIS A 259 -5.32 12.61 -0.10
N ALA A 260 -4.96 11.33 -0.18
CA ALA A 260 -4.55 10.50 0.94
C ALA A 260 -3.05 10.64 1.27
N LEU A 261 -2.68 10.35 2.51
CA LEU A 261 -1.29 10.45 2.99
C LEU A 261 -0.53 9.15 2.77
N ALA A 262 0.47 9.17 1.90
CA ALA A 262 1.34 8.02 1.61
C ALA A 262 2.32 7.69 2.74
N GLY A 263 2.29 8.47 3.82
CA GLY A 263 3.02 8.19 5.04
C GLY A 263 2.40 7.09 5.91
N PHE A 264 1.19 6.62 5.62
CA PHE A 264 0.60 5.52 6.37
C PHE A 264 -0.25 4.63 5.47
N MET A 265 0.29 3.45 5.14
CA MET A 265 -0.28 2.54 4.15
C MET A 265 -0.28 1.09 4.61
N PHE A 266 -1.26 0.34 4.12
CA PHE A 266 -1.32 -1.11 4.19
C PHE A 266 -1.28 -1.69 2.77
N PHE A 267 -0.40 -2.66 2.56
CA PHE A 267 -0.17 -3.28 1.25
C PHE A 267 -0.27 -4.80 1.37
N ILE A 268 -0.96 -5.44 0.43
CA ILE A 268 -1.01 -6.90 0.28
C ILE A 268 -0.59 -7.25 -1.15
N ARG A 269 0.25 -8.27 -1.30
CA ARG A 269 0.83 -8.71 -2.57
C ARG A 269 -0.19 -9.48 -3.44
N THR A 270 -1.29 -8.86 -3.80
CA THR A 270 -2.25 -9.40 -4.79
C THR A 270 -1.81 -9.05 -6.22
N ALA A 271 -2.45 -9.65 -7.23
CA ALA A 271 -2.18 -9.34 -8.64
C ALA A 271 -2.37 -7.84 -8.93
N ASP A 272 -3.54 -7.28 -8.57
CA ASP A 272 -3.85 -5.86 -8.80
C ASP A 272 -2.92 -4.90 -8.05
N ALA A 273 -2.56 -5.24 -6.81
CA ALA A 273 -1.65 -4.43 -6.02
C ALA A 273 -0.23 -4.42 -6.61
N ILE A 274 0.20 -5.53 -7.21
CA ILE A 274 1.49 -5.62 -7.89
C ILE A 274 1.50 -4.78 -9.17
N GLU A 275 0.41 -4.75 -9.93
CA GLU A 275 0.30 -3.86 -11.08
C GLU A 275 0.38 -2.38 -10.67
N ILE A 276 -0.32 -1.97 -9.60
CA ILE A 276 -0.20 -0.62 -9.05
C ILE A 276 1.24 -0.33 -8.60
N LEU A 277 1.87 -1.28 -7.90
CA LEU A 277 3.22 -1.12 -7.38
C LEU A 277 4.28 -1.09 -8.50
N LYS A 278 4.09 -1.82 -9.59
CA LYS A 278 4.94 -1.76 -10.78
C LYS A 278 5.03 -0.34 -11.31
N TRP A 279 3.88 0.33 -11.51
CA TRP A 279 3.85 1.71 -11.99
C TRP A 279 4.39 2.71 -10.98
N TYR A 280 4.15 2.48 -9.69
CA TYR A 280 4.72 3.30 -8.64
C TYR A 280 6.26 3.23 -8.62
N VAL A 281 6.82 2.02 -8.75
CA VAL A 281 8.28 1.81 -8.84
C VAL A 281 8.85 2.37 -10.13
N LEU A 282 8.22 2.15 -11.29
CA LEU A 282 8.65 2.75 -12.55
C LEU A 282 8.72 4.28 -12.47
N CYS A 283 7.68 4.91 -11.92
CA CYS A 283 7.69 6.35 -11.69
C CYS A 283 8.80 6.76 -10.72
N SER A 284 9.05 6.00 -9.65
CA SER A 284 10.14 6.28 -8.72
C SER A 284 11.53 6.27 -9.39
N PHE A 285 11.72 5.46 -10.43
CA PHE A 285 12.96 5.43 -11.20
C PHE A 285 13.05 6.55 -12.23
N GLU A 286 11.92 7.00 -12.78
CA GLU A 286 11.85 8.06 -13.78
C GLU A 286 11.77 9.45 -13.13
N GLN A 287 12.84 10.24 -13.28
CA GLN A 287 12.92 11.58 -12.67
C GLN A 287 11.77 12.48 -13.10
N ASN A 288 11.43 12.51 -14.38
CA ASN A 288 10.38 13.39 -14.88
C ASN A 288 8.96 12.92 -14.50
N CYS A 289 8.83 11.69 -13.98
CA CYS A 289 7.56 11.21 -13.44
C CYS A 289 7.42 11.58 -11.96
N MET A 290 8.42 11.24 -11.15
CA MET A 290 8.35 11.36 -9.70
C MET A 290 8.72 12.74 -9.17
N ALA A 291 9.74 13.39 -9.76
CA ALA A 291 10.20 14.71 -9.36
C ALA A 291 10.54 15.56 -10.60
N PRO A 292 9.50 15.99 -11.35
CA PRO A 292 9.70 16.79 -12.56
C PRO A 292 10.49 18.06 -12.29
N SER A 293 11.09 18.63 -13.34
CA SER A 293 11.83 19.89 -13.22
C SER A 293 10.93 21.01 -12.68
N GLY A 294 11.42 21.74 -11.67
CA GLY A 294 10.66 22.79 -10.99
C GLY A 294 9.69 22.31 -9.90
N ALA A 295 9.59 20.99 -9.66
CA ALA A 295 8.79 20.45 -8.56
C ALA A 295 9.29 20.95 -7.19
N LYS A 296 8.37 21.43 -6.35
CA LYS A 296 8.64 21.90 -4.99
C LYS A 296 7.56 21.41 -4.02
N VAL A 297 7.94 21.16 -2.77
CA VAL A 297 7.01 20.72 -1.71
C VAL A 297 6.09 21.84 -1.25
N SER A 298 6.61 23.07 -1.19
CA SER A 298 5.86 24.24 -0.72
C SER A 298 4.81 24.65 -1.74
N CYS A 299 3.57 24.77 -1.30
CA CYS A 299 2.42 25.12 -2.13
C CYS A 299 2.10 26.60 -2.04
N ASP A 300 1.73 27.17 -3.17
CA ASP A 300 1.22 28.53 -3.24
C ASP A 300 -0.17 28.57 -2.59
N TYR A 301 -0.56 29.74 -2.08
CA TYR A 301 -1.90 29.93 -1.54
C TYR A 301 -2.96 29.78 -2.64
N ILE A 302 -3.99 29.00 -2.37
CA ILE A 302 -5.11 28.75 -3.28
C ILE A 302 -6.43 28.93 -2.54
N ARG A 303 -7.48 29.33 -3.28
CA ARG A 303 -8.83 29.50 -2.73
C ARG A 303 -9.65 28.22 -2.83
N ASP A 304 -9.47 27.47 -3.92
CA ASP A 304 -10.20 26.22 -4.17
C ASP A 304 -9.27 25.00 -3.98
N PRO A 305 -9.40 24.26 -2.86
CA PRO A 305 -8.55 23.09 -2.56
C PRO A 305 -8.88 21.85 -3.39
N TYR A 306 -9.65 21.98 -4.47
CA TYR A 306 -10.03 20.87 -5.33
C TYR A 306 -9.76 21.15 -6.82
N ASN A 307 -10.08 22.36 -7.30
CA ASN A 307 -9.99 22.68 -8.73
C ASN A 307 -8.80 23.58 -9.11
N GLN A 308 -8.03 24.08 -8.14
CA GLN A 308 -6.90 24.98 -8.38
C GLN A 308 -5.56 24.27 -8.11
N TYR A 309 -4.68 24.24 -9.11
CA TYR A 309 -3.33 23.71 -8.93
C TYR A 309 -2.52 24.69 -8.07
N ALA A 310 -1.89 24.20 -7.00
CA ALA A 310 -1.17 25.02 -6.03
C ALA A 310 0.33 25.16 -6.33
N ASN A 311 0.75 24.91 -7.57
CA ASN A 311 2.13 25.08 -8.02
C ASN A 311 3.15 24.32 -7.15
N CYS A 312 2.78 23.13 -6.67
CA CYS A 312 3.62 22.27 -5.85
C CYS A 312 3.46 20.81 -6.27
N HIS A 313 4.31 19.96 -5.71
CA HIS A 313 4.29 18.52 -5.92
C HIS A 313 4.54 17.78 -4.62
N ARG A 314 3.76 16.72 -4.36
CA ARG A 314 3.95 15.83 -3.20
C ARG A 314 4.62 14.51 -3.59
N PHE A 315 5.35 14.49 -4.71
CA PHE A 315 6.20 13.38 -5.17
C PHE A 315 5.50 12.03 -5.08
N ASP A 316 6.02 11.10 -4.26
CA ASP A 316 5.53 9.75 -4.06
C ASP A 316 4.03 9.73 -3.73
N GLN A 317 3.59 10.63 -2.85
CA GLN A 317 2.21 10.76 -2.45
C GLN A 317 1.29 11.16 -3.62
N SER A 318 1.73 12.05 -4.50
CA SER A 318 0.98 12.41 -5.71
C SER A 318 0.83 11.21 -6.64
N VAL A 319 1.93 10.47 -6.85
CA VAL A 319 1.97 9.32 -7.77
C VAL A 319 1.07 8.19 -7.30
N VAL A 320 1.18 7.74 -6.04
CA VAL A 320 0.38 6.62 -5.55
C VAL A 320 -1.11 6.97 -5.45
N ASN A 321 -1.45 8.22 -5.10
CA ASN A 321 -2.85 8.68 -5.15
C ASN A 321 -3.41 8.67 -6.57
N LEU A 322 -2.62 9.08 -7.56
CA LEU A 322 -3.03 9.11 -8.96
C LEU A 322 -3.30 7.70 -9.49
N LEU A 323 -2.42 6.75 -9.18
CA LEU A 323 -2.57 5.35 -9.55
C LEU A 323 -3.85 4.74 -8.95
N LEU A 324 -4.11 4.98 -7.66
CA LEU A 324 -5.31 4.48 -6.98
C LEU A 324 -6.59 5.18 -7.44
N ALA A 325 -6.53 6.49 -7.69
CA ALA A 325 -7.63 7.24 -8.27
C ALA A 325 -8.02 6.67 -9.65
N ASN A 326 -7.04 6.34 -10.49
CA ASN A 326 -7.29 5.70 -11.79
C ASN A 326 -7.85 4.28 -11.65
N ALA A 327 -7.27 3.46 -10.77
CA ALA A 327 -7.69 2.08 -10.56
C ALA A 327 -9.15 1.99 -10.08
N TYR A 328 -9.55 2.88 -9.17
CA TYR A 328 -10.86 2.84 -8.50
C TYR A 328 -11.79 3.99 -8.90
N ARG A 329 -11.54 4.67 -10.03
CA ARG A 329 -12.38 5.78 -10.54
C ARG A 329 -12.65 6.86 -9.48
N CYS A 330 -11.63 7.23 -8.72
CA CYS A 330 -11.71 8.17 -7.60
C CYS A 330 -12.68 7.76 -6.47
N ASN A 331 -13.11 6.49 -6.40
CA ASN A 331 -13.89 5.99 -5.28
C ASN A 331 -12.98 5.70 -4.07
N VAL A 332 -12.71 6.74 -3.27
CA VAL A 332 -11.79 6.65 -2.13
C VAL A 332 -12.19 5.59 -1.09
N SER A 333 -13.46 5.21 -0.97
CA SER A 333 -13.88 4.16 -0.03
C SER A 333 -13.23 2.81 -0.32
N ASN A 334 -12.75 2.61 -1.56
CA ASN A 334 -12.08 1.37 -1.94
C ASN A 334 -10.62 1.33 -1.47
N TYR A 335 -9.97 2.47 -1.21
CA TYR A 335 -8.53 2.52 -0.89
C TYR A 335 -8.17 3.47 0.26
N LEU A 336 -9.16 3.94 1.01
CA LEU A 336 -9.00 4.69 2.25
C LEU A 336 -9.76 3.96 3.36
N SER A 337 -9.04 3.54 4.40
CA SER A 337 -9.64 2.83 5.53
C SER A 337 -10.39 3.77 6.46
N ASP A 338 -11.45 3.28 7.09
CA ASP A 338 -12.07 3.95 8.24
C ASP A 338 -11.43 3.52 9.56
N ILE A 339 -10.19 3.96 9.80
CA ILE A 339 -9.52 3.75 11.10
C ILE A 339 -9.93 4.80 12.14
N GLY A 340 -10.79 5.75 11.78
CA GLY A 340 -11.21 6.87 12.62
C GLY A 340 -10.04 7.57 13.32
N LYS A 341 -10.11 7.70 14.64
CA LYS A 341 -9.06 8.31 15.49
C LYS A 341 -7.97 7.31 15.91
N GLY A 342 -7.78 6.22 15.17
CA GLY A 342 -6.82 5.16 15.49
C GLY A 342 -5.35 5.56 15.33
N ALA A 343 -5.07 6.55 14.47
CA ALA A 343 -3.74 7.12 14.28
C ALA A 343 -3.82 8.60 13.90
N LYS A 344 -2.70 9.31 14.00
CA LYS A 344 -2.53 10.69 13.52
C LYS A 344 -1.10 10.97 13.10
N VAL A 345 -0.91 12.05 12.34
CA VAL A 345 0.40 12.62 12.04
C VAL A 345 0.80 13.57 13.18
N ILE A 346 1.98 13.35 13.77
CA ILE A 346 2.61 14.25 14.74
C ILE A 346 4.10 14.34 14.40
N HIS A 347 4.55 15.56 14.09
CA HIS A 347 5.96 15.82 13.77
C HIS A 347 6.82 16.16 15.00
N ASN A 348 6.20 16.36 16.15
CA ASN A 348 6.92 16.70 17.37
C ASN A 348 7.70 15.48 17.88
N GLU A 349 8.95 15.75 18.25
CA GLU A 349 9.84 14.82 18.93
C GLU A 349 9.51 14.82 20.43
N ASP A 350 9.56 13.65 21.06
CA ASP A 350 9.53 13.54 22.51
C ASP A 350 10.97 13.47 23.06
N HIS A 351 11.36 14.51 23.79
CA HIS A 351 12.69 14.60 24.40
C HIS A 351 12.78 13.97 25.78
N SER A 352 11.67 13.43 26.30
CA SER A 352 11.57 12.82 27.62
C SER A 352 11.67 11.29 27.61
N LEU A 353 11.84 10.69 26.44
CA LEU A 353 11.95 9.24 26.26
C LEU A 353 13.15 8.67 27.02
N THR A 354 12.93 7.50 27.61
CA THR A 354 13.92 6.72 28.35
C THR A 354 13.96 5.28 27.85
N GLU A 355 14.94 4.47 28.27
CA GLU A 355 15.05 3.07 27.84
C GLU A 355 13.81 2.23 28.18
N ILE A 356 13.01 2.61 29.19
CA ILE A 356 11.79 1.87 29.55
C ILE A 356 10.71 1.96 28.46
N ASP A 357 10.68 3.05 27.70
CA ASP A 357 9.71 3.29 26.63
C ASP A 357 9.94 2.37 25.42
N PHE A 358 11.15 1.79 25.35
CA PHE A 358 11.56 0.86 24.31
C PHE A 358 11.66 -0.59 24.80
N ALA A 359 11.37 -0.86 26.07
CA ALA A 359 11.57 -2.17 26.67
C ALA A 359 10.59 -3.21 26.11
N CYS A 360 11.04 -4.47 26.02
CA CYS A 360 10.12 -5.58 25.79
C CYS A 360 9.27 -5.80 27.05
N PRO A 361 7.96 -6.04 26.92
CA PRO A 361 7.17 -6.52 28.04
C PRO A 361 7.75 -7.85 28.56
N TYR A 362 7.80 -8.03 29.87
CA TYR A 362 8.01 -9.35 30.45
C TYR A 362 6.85 -10.25 29.99
N ARG A 363 7.16 -11.36 29.31
CA ARG A 363 6.17 -12.43 29.17
C ARG A 363 5.98 -13.02 30.57
N GLU A 364 4.87 -12.70 31.23
CA GLU A 364 4.39 -13.60 32.28
C GLU A 364 4.15 -14.95 31.61
N VAL A 365 5.09 -15.88 31.81
CA VAL A 365 4.84 -17.29 31.57
C VAL A 365 3.81 -17.67 32.62
N THR A 366 2.52 -17.57 32.28
CA THR A 366 1.49 -18.18 33.11
C THR A 366 1.73 -19.68 33.02
N VAL A 367 2.50 -20.23 33.97
CA VAL A 367 2.55 -21.65 34.27
C VAL A 367 1.17 -21.99 34.81
N ARG A 368 0.16 -22.11 33.94
CA ARG A 368 -1.13 -22.70 34.28
C ARG A 368 -0.88 -24.18 34.52
N ASN A 369 -0.57 -24.51 35.77
CA ASN A 369 -0.82 -25.80 36.42
C ASN A 369 -0.72 -27.04 35.51
N CYS A 370 0.50 -27.45 35.16
CA CYS A 370 0.79 -28.86 34.87
C CYS A 370 0.86 -29.72 36.15
N PHE A 371 0.23 -29.29 37.25
CA PHE A 371 0.20 -30.01 38.53
C PHE A 371 -1.07 -30.84 38.78
N CYS A 372 -2.04 -30.87 37.85
CA CYS A 372 -3.28 -31.64 38.02
C CYS A 372 -3.36 -32.97 37.25
N LEU A 373 -2.32 -33.40 36.54
CA LEU A 373 -2.31 -34.69 35.82
C LEU A 373 -1.42 -35.78 36.46
N LEU A 374 -0.76 -35.49 37.59
CA LEU A 374 0.05 -36.47 38.32
C LEU A 374 -0.60 -37.01 39.62
N TRP A 375 -1.84 -36.62 39.91
CA TRP A 375 -2.58 -37.07 41.11
C TRP A 375 -3.83 -37.90 40.80
N LYS A 376 -3.76 -38.70 39.72
CA LYS A 376 -4.74 -39.77 39.42
C LYS A 376 -4.11 -41.12 39.07
N ALA A 377 -2.80 -41.28 39.23
CA ALA A 377 -2.09 -42.53 38.97
C ALA A 377 -1.58 -43.24 40.25
N PHE A 378 -1.90 -42.72 41.44
CA PHE A 378 -1.58 -43.37 42.72
C PHE A 378 -2.75 -43.26 43.70
N SER A 379 -3.82 -44.00 43.41
CA SER A 379 -4.82 -44.41 44.41
C SER A 379 -5.30 -45.81 44.03
N LEU A 380 -5.11 -46.74 44.96
CA LEU A 380 -5.63 -48.11 45.00
C LEU A 380 -7.13 -48.20 44.72
#